data_AF-A0AAJ0D464-F1
#
_entry.id   AF-A0AAJ0D464-F1
#
_cell.length_a   1.000
_cell.length_b   1.000
_cell.length_c   1.000
_cell.angle_alpha   90.00
_cell.angle_beta   90.00
_cell.angle_gamma   90.00
#
_symmetry.space_group_name_H-M   'P 1'
#
loop_
_entity.id
_entity.type
_entity.pdbx_description
1 polymer ?
#
loop_
_entity_poly.entity_id
_entity_poly.type
_entity_poly.pdbx_seq_one_letter_code
_entity_poly.pdbx_strand_id
1 'polypeptide(L)'
;MLRAIEDVLGGHMPVQMLFDLMVGSGTGAVIATALQTKGQTLDQCADMFTAICDHAYAPRPVLAPRSYLPNLKALDLVRPLREAFRSRPQYKAELLHAALRNTFTSHADLFGMPERYRPNGRVAMTSVRGVCGKMTVLANYRRPDAPGADYVFERAHEPRWEMKTWECLAATMASPRYFEPLNAHGTSYVDGGRRCNDSADLAAKEASSLWRDVVEPDVSVSLGTCQNQAATRTEASRPANPIRKWRLGQHGDIFEAERSWQHTKAASMHRLHGKGLIRLNVDLGEDPPAQDRRDELQALQNRVRRCLEEPHYRRVVEHIAHRLVATEFYLELRSQFLGEHGVPVVKGSIACRRGDGTAELRALGRVLNHLTHDGFEPYFLIRPWPGGTSFHFRVTITTKKIARMVNDAVFEQPHIPLRLEDAQRNISINLFLSAQDGLEPNGLPISDFPRGIVRLPSDEMCGNI
;
A
#
# COMPACT_ATOMS: atom_id res chain seq x y z
N MET A 1 -0.30 4.89 -11.30
CA MET A 1 -1.09 5.20 -10.08
C MET A 1 -0.21 5.89 -9.03
N LEU A 2 0.80 5.22 -8.46
CA LEU A 2 1.74 5.84 -7.51
C LEU A 2 2.36 7.15 -8.02
N ARG A 3 2.80 7.16 -9.28
CA ARG A 3 3.32 8.37 -9.93
C ARG A 3 2.30 9.52 -9.95
N ALA A 4 1.04 9.24 -10.27
CA ALA A 4 0.00 10.27 -10.26
C ALA A 4 -0.26 10.85 -8.86
N ILE A 5 -0.10 10.04 -7.81
CA ILE A 5 -0.17 10.52 -6.42
C ILE A 5 1.02 11.45 -6.13
N GLU A 6 2.23 11.07 -6.55
CA GLU A 6 3.44 11.89 -6.39
C GLU A 6 3.38 13.21 -7.20
N ASP A 7 2.78 13.16 -8.40
CA ASP A 7 2.58 14.33 -9.26
C ASP A 7 1.66 15.37 -8.61
N VAL A 8 0.61 14.94 -7.88
CA VAL A 8 -0.24 15.85 -7.09
C VAL A 8 0.55 16.57 -5.98
N LEU A 9 1.59 15.93 -5.44
CA LEU A 9 2.48 16.52 -4.44
C LEU A 9 3.59 17.37 -5.06
N GLY A 10 3.54 17.63 -6.37
CA GLY A 10 4.52 18.42 -7.12
C GLY A 10 5.87 17.73 -7.28
N GLY A 11 5.97 16.41 -7.07
CA GLY A 11 7.24 15.66 -7.12
C GLY A 11 8.25 16.06 -6.03
N HIS A 12 7.81 16.79 -5.01
CA HIS A 12 8.70 17.30 -3.96
C HIS A 12 9.02 16.28 -2.87
N MET A 13 8.15 15.27 -2.73
CA MET A 13 8.25 14.20 -1.75
C MET A 13 7.97 12.84 -2.43
N PRO A 14 8.90 11.88 -2.36
CA PRO A 14 8.69 10.54 -2.90
C PRO A 14 7.53 9.82 -2.20
N VAL A 15 6.62 9.20 -2.94
CA VAL A 15 5.41 8.60 -2.35
C VAL A 15 5.72 7.46 -1.37
N GLN A 16 6.84 6.75 -1.53
CA GLN A 16 7.29 5.72 -0.58
C GLN A 16 7.53 6.27 0.83
N MET A 17 7.70 7.58 0.96
CA MET A 17 7.83 8.25 2.25
C MET A 17 6.52 8.38 3.02
N LEU A 18 5.38 8.15 2.40
CA LEU A 18 4.09 8.35 3.06
C LEU A 18 3.50 7.05 3.61
N PHE A 19 4.16 5.91 3.36
CA PHE A 19 3.71 4.60 3.80
C PHE A 19 4.68 3.98 4.82
N ASP A 20 4.12 3.44 5.91
CA ASP A 20 4.88 2.74 6.94
C ASP A 20 4.99 1.24 6.70
N LEU A 21 3.95 0.68 6.09
CA LEU A 21 3.83 -0.73 5.74
C LEU A 21 3.35 -0.83 4.30
N MET A 22 4.11 -1.57 3.48
CA MET A 22 3.70 -1.95 2.14
C MET A 22 3.54 -3.47 2.09
N VAL A 23 2.38 -3.95 1.67
CA VAL A 23 2.11 -5.38 1.50
C VAL A 23 1.76 -5.65 0.06
N GLY A 24 2.46 -6.60 -0.56
CA GLY A 24 2.26 -6.93 -1.97
C GLY A 24 2.11 -8.43 -2.23
N SER A 25 1.51 -8.74 -3.38
CA SER A 25 1.42 -10.10 -3.94
C SER A 25 1.96 -10.08 -5.36
N GLY A 26 2.74 -11.08 -5.74
CA GLY A 26 3.34 -11.17 -7.08
C GLY A 26 4.12 -9.92 -7.46
N THR A 27 3.72 -9.27 -8.56
CA THR A 27 4.38 -8.06 -9.08
C THR A 27 4.26 -6.88 -8.10
N GLY A 28 3.18 -6.82 -7.30
CA GLY A 28 3.02 -5.80 -6.26
C GLY A 28 4.08 -5.90 -5.16
N ALA A 29 4.54 -7.11 -4.83
CA ALA A 29 5.63 -7.33 -3.87
C ALA A 29 6.99 -6.90 -4.43
N VAL A 30 7.23 -7.14 -5.73
CA VAL A 30 8.44 -6.67 -6.42
C VAL A 30 8.51 -5.14 -6.36
N ILE A 31 7.41 -4.47 -6.70
CA ILE A 31 7.32 -3.00 -6.65
C ILE A 31 7.49 -2.49 -5.21
N ALA A 32 6.77 -3.05 -4.23
CA ALA A 32 6.89 -2.64 -2.83
C ALA A 32 8.32 -2.79 -2.29
N THR A 33 9.02 -3.86 -2.66
CA THR A 33 10.42 -4.10 -2.26
C THR A 33 11.37 -3.13 -2.95
N ALA A 34 11.16 -2.85 -4.24
CA ALA A 34 11.94 -1.86 -4.99
C ALA A 34 11.82 -0.46 -4.40
N LEU A 35 10.59 -0.03 -4.05
CA LEU A 35 10.33 1.27 -3.41
C LEU A 35 10.99 1.43 -2.04
N GLN A 36 11.20 0.32 -1.33
CA GLN A 36 11.87 0.31 -0.03
C GLN A 36 13.41 0.33 -0.16
N THR A 37 13.95 0.13 -1.37
CA THR A 37 15.39 0.14 -1.63
C THR A 37 15.87 1.58 -1.78
N LYS A 38 17.00 1.92 -1.14
CA LYS A 38 17.52 3.30 -1.12
C LYS A 38 17.83 3.82 -2.53
N GLY A 39 17.53 5.10 -2.78
CA GLY A 39 17.94 5.80 -4.00
C GLY A 39 17.10 5.50 -5.25
N GLN A 40 16.04 4.70 -5.14
CA GLN A 40 15.14 4.37 -6.24
C GLN A 40 14.04 5.44 -6.39
N THR A 41 13.97 6.07 -7.56
CA THR A 41 12.81 6.88 -7.97
C THR A 41 11.71 5.98 -8.55
N LEU A 42 10.46 6.49 -8.63
CA LEU A 42 9.37 5.76 -9.26
C LEU A 42 9.66 5.37 -10.72
N ASP A 43 10.36 6.24 -11.46
CA ASP A 43 10.73 5.98 -12.84
C ASP A 43 11.79 4.86 -12.93
N GLN A 44 12.80 4.88 -12.05
CA GLN A 44 13.77 3.78 -11.97
C GLN A 44 13.12 2.46 -11.56
N CYS A 45 12.15 2.47 -10.65
CA CYS A 45 11.37 1.28 -10.31
C CYS A 45 10.58 0.76 -11.51
N ALA A 46 10.02 1.64 -12.34
CA ALA A 46 9.29 1.25 -13.54
C ALA A 46 10.22 0.65 -14.61
N ASP A 47 11.39 1.24 -14.83
CA ASP A 47 12.41 0.73 -15.75
C ASP A 47 12.96 -0.63 -15.29
N MET A 48 13.27 -0.73 -14.00
CA MET A 48 13.67 -1.98 -13.36
C MET A 48 12.63 -3.07 -13.54
N PHE A 49 11.35 -2.76 -13.31
CA PHE A 49 10.27 -3.71 -13.46
C PHE A 49 10.14 -4.19 -14.91
N THR A 50 10.23 -3.27 -15.88
CA THR A 50 10.24 -3.60 -17.31
C THR A 50 11.38 -4.55 -17.65
N ALA A 51 12.59 -4.27 -17.15
CA ALA A 51 13.76 -5.14 -17.38
C ALA A 51 13.59 -6.54 -16.76
N ILE A 52 12.99 -6.65 -15.56
CA ILE A 52 12.66 -7.95 -14.96
C ILE A 52 11.67 -8.70 -15.84
N CYS A 53 10.60 -8.04 -16.29
CA CYS A 53 9.59 -8.65 -17.16
C CYS A 53 10.19 -9.15 -18.47
N ASP A 54 11.05 -8.36 -19.11
CA ASP A 54 11.69 -8.72 -20.37
C ASP A 54 12.56 -9.97 -20.25
N HIS A 55 13.29 -10.10 -19.14
CA HIS A 55 14.14 -11.25 -18.89
C HIS A 55 13.36 -12.48 -18.41
N ALA A 56 12.43 -12.31 -17.47
CA ALA A 56 11.67 -13.40 -16.84
C ALA A 56 10.67 -14.06 -17.81
N TYR A 57 9.98 -13.27 -18.63
CA TYR A 57 9.01 -13.74 -19.61
C TYR A 57 9.61 -13.91 -21.00
N ALA A 58 10.93 -14.12 -21.09
CA ALA A 58 11.56 -14.46 -22.36
C ALA A 58 11.01 -15.80 -22.87
N PRO A 59 10.56 -15.86 -24.14
CA PRO A 59 10.05 -17.09 -24.71
C PRO A 59 11.15 -18.15 -24.65
N ARG A 60 10.79 -19.38 -24.29
CA ARG A 60 11.72 -20.50 -24.46
C ARG A 60 12.10 -20.52 -25.95
N PRO A 61 13.39 -20.61 -26.30
CA PRO A 61 13.75 -20.95 -27.67
C PRO A 61 13.17 -22.33 -27.91
N VAL A 62 11.99 -22.37 -28.54
CA VAL A 62 11.49 -23.58 -29.17
C VAL A 62 12.59 -23.89 -30.15
N LEU A 63 13.30 -25.00 -29.93
CA LEU A 63 14.01 -25.66 -31.03
C LEU A 63 12.95 -25.79 -32.11
N ALA A 64 12.98 -24.88 -33.08
CA ALA A 64 12.20 -25.03 -34.29
C ALA A 64 12.50 -26.47 -34.71
N PRO A 65 11.48 -27.34 -34.84
CA PRO A 65 11.74 -28.65 -35.42
C PRO A 65 12.40 -28.32 -36.75
N ARG A 66 13.68 -28.70 -36.89
CA ARG A 66 14.47 -28.51 -38.10
C ARG A 66 13.56 -28.91 -39.25
N SER A 67 13.03 -27.93 -39.96
CA SER A 67 12.23 -28.10 -41.15
C SER A 67 13.19 -28.54 -42.25
N TYR A 68 13.55 -29.81 -42.18
CA TYR A 68 14.41 -30.52 -43.12
C TYR A 68 13.68 -31.78 -43.60
N LEU A 69 12.37 -31.68 -43.82
CA LEU A 69 11.60 -32.66 -44.59
C LEU A 69 10.61 -31.89 -45.47
N PRO A 70 10.99 -31.52 -46.71
CA PRO A 70 10.01 -31.10 -47.69
C PRO A 70 9.17 -32.34 -48.03
N ASN A 71 7.84 -32.22 -47.98
CA ASN A 71 6.85 -33.18 -48.51
C ASN A 71 6.07 -34.09 -47.55
N LEU A 72 5.82 -33.70 -46.30
CA LEU A 72 4.73 -34.32 -45.53
C LEU A 72 3.62 -33.30 -45.26
N LYS A 73 2.56 -33.42 -46.07
CA LYS A 73 1.29 -32.72 -45.88
C LYS A 73 0.78 -33.01 -44.46
N ALA A 74 0.58 -31.93 -43.71
CA ALA A 74 -0.30 -31.76 -42.55
C ALA A 74 -0.84 -33.07 -41.93
N LEU A 75 -0.15 -33.57 -40.91
CA LEU A 75 -0.78 -34.41 -39.89
C LEU A 75 -1.06 -33.53 -38.67
N ASP A 76 -2.34 -33.43 -38.32
CA ASP A 76 -2.93 -32.82 -37.11
C ASP A 76 -2.39 -33.39 -35.77
N LEU A 77 -1.27 -34.14 -35.80
CA LEU A 77 -0.65 -34.79 -34.65
C LEU A 77 0.06 -33.83 -33.67
N VAL A 78 0.10 -32.53 -33.95
CA VAL A 78 0.65 -31.53 -33.02
C VAL A 78 -0.34 -31.12 -31.93
N ARG A 79 -1.63 -31.45 -32.04
CA ARG A 79 -2.65 -31.16 -31.00
C ARG A 79 -2.39 -31.85 -29.66
N PRO A 80 -2.15 -33.18 -29.60
CA PRO A 80 -1.87 -33.87 -28.34
C PRO A 80 -0.51 -33.47 -27.74
N LEU A 81 0.48 -33.13 -28.57
CA LEU A 81 1.75 -32.56 -28.09
C LEU A 81 1.54 -31.17 -27.46
N ARG A 82 0.76 -30.29 -28.10
CA ARG A 82 0.39 -28.98 -27.52
C ARG A 82 -0.37 -29.11 -26.20
N GLU A 83 -1.22 -30.12 -26.07
CA GLU A 83 -1.97 -30.43 -24.85
C GLU A 83 -1.08 -31.02 -23.75
N ALA A 84 -0.11 -31.87 -24.09
CA ALA A 84 0.90 -32.37 -23.15
C ALA A 84 1.86 -31.27 -22.66
N PHE A 85 2.13 -30.25 -23.48
CA PHE A 85 2.93 -29.07 -23.09
C PHE A 85 2.16 -28.06 -22.22
N ARG A 86 0.82 -28.14 -22.11
CA ARG A 86 0.03 -27.25 -21.21
C ARG A 86 0.24 -27.53 -19.73
N SER A 87 0.76 -28.70 -19.37
CA SER A 87 0.98 -29.10 -17.97
C SER A 87 2.33 -28.63 -17.40
N ARG A 88 3.20 -28.04 -18.23
CA ARG A 88 4.49 -27.48 -17.78
C ARG A 88 4.39 -25.96 -17.69
N PRO A 89 5.00 -25.32 -16.67
CA PRO A 89 5.06 -23.87 -16.60
C PRO A 89 5.64 -23.27 -17.88
N GLN A 90 5.03 -22.17 -18.32
CA GLN A 90 5.28 -21.58 -19.64
C GLN A 90 6.70 -21.03 -19.77
N TYR A 91 7.24 -20.50 -18.68
CA TYR A 91 8.53 -19.82 -18.62
C TYR A 91 9.53 -20.61 -17.76
N LYS A 92 10.81 -20.25 -17.86
CA LYS A 92 11.89 -20.86 -17.06
C LYS A 92 12.05 -20.07 -15.76
N ALA A 93 11.89 -20.72 -14.62
CA ALA A 93 12.04 -20.08 -13.31
C ALA A 93 13.46 -19.53 -13.11
N GLU A 94 14.47 -20.16 -13.74
CA GLU A 94 15.86 -19.72 -13.67
C GLU A 94 16.08 -18.32 -14.25
N LEU A 95 15.32 -17.94 -15.28
CA LEU A 95 15.39 -16.60 -15.87
C LEU A 95 14.80 -15.56 -14.92
N LEU A 96 13.67 -15.87 -14.29
CA LEU A 96 13.11 -15.02 -13.22
C LEU A 96 14.10 -14.88 -12.07
N HIS A 97 14.71 -15.98 -11.61
CA HIS A 97 15.70 -15.94 -10.53
C HIS A 97 16.93 -15.11 -10.92
N ALA A 98 17.41 -15.24 -12.15
CA ALA A 98 18.54 -14.45 -12.65
C ALA A 98 18.20 -12.96 -12.70
N ALA A 99 17.01 -12.59 -13.20
CA ALA A 99 16.53 -11.20 -13.20
C ALA A 99 16.49 -10.62 -11.79
N LEU A 100 15.87 -11.34 -10.85
CA LEU A 100 15.73 -10.89 -9.46
C LEU A 100 17.08 -10.77 -8.73
N ARG A 101 18.02 -11.70 -8.98
CA ARG A 101 19.37 -11.64 -8.40
C ARG A 101 20.17 -10.46 -8.92
N ASN A 102 20.04 -10.14 -10.20
CA ASN A 102 20.71 -8.99 -10.81
C ASN A 102 20.16 -7.67 -10.25
N THR A 103 18.86 -7.61 -10.01
CA THR A 103 18.20 -6.40 -9.53
C THR A 103 18.36 -6.17 -8.02
N PHE A 104 18.12 -7.18 -7.18
CA PHE A 104 18.04 -7.03 -5.72
C PHE A 104 19.27 -7.58 -4.98
N THR A 105 20.35 -7.87 -5.71
CA THR A 105 21.57 -8.53 -5.21
C THR A 105 21.33 -9.99 -4.78
N SER A 106 22.27 -10.87 -5.09
CA SER A 106 22.19 -12.31 -4.82
C SER A 106 22.44 -12.73 -3.36
N HIS A 107 22.88 -11.80 -2.51
CA HIS A 107 23.28 -12.04 -1.12
C HIS A 107 22.52 -11.19 -0.10
N ALA A 108 21.61 -10.32 -0.55
CA ALA A 108 20.86 -9.47 0.36
C ALA A 108 19.75 -10.29 1.02
N ASP A 109 19.79 -10.36 2.35
CA ASP A 109 18.69 -10.92 3.15
C ASP A 109 17.50 -9.96 3.16
N LEU A 110 16.28 -10.50 3.12
CA LEU A 110 15.06 -9.67 3.19
C LEU A 110 15.00 -8.97 4.55
N PHE A 111 15.22 -9.74 5.62
CA PHE A 111 15.34 -9.20 6.96
C PHE A 111 16.75 -8.62 7.17
N GLY A 112 16.82 -7.39 7.68
CA GLY A 112 18.10 -6.72 7.87
C GLY A 112 18.70 -6.12 6.59
N MET A 113 17.95 -6.08 5.48
CA MET A 113 18.34 -5.44 4.22
C MET A 113 19.11 -4.12 4.48
N PRO A 114 20.41 -4.02 4.09
CA PRO A 114 21.26 -2.90 4.48
C PRO A 114 20.91 -1.61 3.72
N GLU A 115 20.48 -1.73 2.45
CA GLU A 115 20.15 -0.59 1.58
C GLU A 115 18.67 -0.19 1.66
N ARG A 116 18.19 0.11 2.87
CA ARG A 116 16.81 0.60 3.05
C ARG A 116 16.72 2.10 2.78
N TYR A 117 15.71 2.49 2.00
CA TYR A 117 15.31 3.88 1.84
C TYR A 117 14.93 4.48 3.19
N ARG A 118 14.23 3.70 4.03
CA ARG A 118 13.94 4.04 5.42
C ARG A 118 14.29 2.90 6.38
N PRO A 119 15.02 3.17 7.46
CA PRO A 119 15.29 2.17 8.50
C PRO A 119 14.00 1.51 9.02
N ASN A 120 12.93 2.30 9.15
CA ASN A 120 11.65 1.86 9.72
C ASN A 120 10.61 1.40 8.69
N GLY A 121 10.89 1.48 7.39
CA GLY A 121 9.89 1.09 6.40
C GLY A 121 9.74 -0.43 6.32
N ARG A 122 8.50 -0.88 6.41
CA ARG A 122 8.14 -2.30 6.51
C ARG A 122 7.55 -2.79 5.20
N VAL A 123 8.07 -3.92 4.72
CA VAL A 123 7.58 -4.59 3.52
C VAL A 123 7.24 -6.02 3.87
N ALA A 124 6.06 -6.45 3.45
CA ALA A 124 5.63 -7.84 3.51
C ALA A 124 5.15 -8.31 2.14
N MET A 125 5.29 -9.60 1.88
CA MET A 125 4.83 -10.22 0.66
C MET A 125 4.16 -11.55 0.92
N THR A 126 3.23 -11.92 0.04
CA THR A 126 2.43 -13.13 0.15
C THR A 126 3.02 -14.28 -0.65
N SER A 127 2.97 -15.47 -0.09
CA SER A 127 3.27 -16.72 -0.77
C SER A 127 2.40 -17.83 -0.19
N VAL A 128 2.34 -18.98 -0.84
CA VAL A 128 1.67 -20.17 -0.31
C VAL A 128 2.69 -21.29 -0.22
N ARG A 129 2.78 -21.92 0.94
CA ARG A 129 3.58 -23.14 1.13
C ARG A 129 2.93 -24.28 0.36
N GLY A 130 3.62 -24.86 -0.62
CA GLY A 130 3.11 -25.91 -1.50
C GLY A 130 2.66 -27.17 -0.76
N VAL A 131 3.35 -27.54 0.33
CA VAL A 131 3.08 -28.78 1.08
C VAL A 131 1.75 -28.72 1.85
N CYS A 132 1.50 -27.63 2.58
CA CYS A 132 0.31 -27.49 3.43
C CYS A 132 -0.77 -26.59 2.83
N GLY A 133 -0.47 -25.89 1.73
CA GLY A 133 -1.38 -24.94 1.08
C GLY A 133 -1.75 -23.73 1.95
N LYS A 134 -1.01 -23.47 3.04
CA LYS A 134 -1.22 -22.33 3.94
C LYS A 134 -0.62 -21.06 3.34
N MET A 135 -1.36 -19.96 3.46
CA MET A 135 -0.83 -18.62 3.19
C MET A 135 0.38 -18.38 4.10
N THR A 136 1.41 -17.77 3.54
CA THR A 136 2.68 -17.48 4.22
C THR A 136 3.08 -16.05 3.92
N VAL A 137 3.47 -15.33 4.97
CA VAL A 137 3.94 -13.95 4.87
C VAL A 137 5.46 -13.95 5.01
N LEU A 138 6.15 -13.41 4.02
CA LEU A 138 7.58 -13.15 4.04
C LEU A 138 7.77 -11.65 4.26
N ALA A 139 8.55 -11.23 5.25
CA ALA A 139 8.62 -9.81 5.63
C ALA A 139 10.02 -9.37 6.07
N ASN A 140 10.29 -8.06 5.92
CA ASN A 140 11.55 -7.44 6.30
C ASN A 140 11.61 -7.00 7.79
N TYR A 141 10.61 -7.38 8.59
CA TYR A 141 10.44 -7.00 9.99
C TYR A 141 10.16 -8.21 10.90
N ARG A 142 10.21 -7.99 12.22
CA ARG A 142 9.71 -8.91 13.24
C ARG A 142 8.46 -8.34 13.87
N ARG A 143 7.58 -9.23 14.29
CA ARG A 143 6.40 -8.91 15.11
C ARG A 143 6.15 -10.06 16.07
N PRO A 144 5.39 -9.83 17.15
CA PRO A 144 4.95 -10.92 18.00
C PRO A 144 4.09 -11.92 17.25
N ASP A 145 4.12 -13.17 17.72
CA ASP A 145 3.25 -14.21 17.19
C ASP A 145 1.77 -13.81 17.37
N ALA A 146 0.99 -14.05 16.32
CA ALA A 146 -0.45 -13.83 16.31
C ALA A 146 -1.16 -15.20 16.42
N PRO A 147 -1.40 -15.71 17.64
CA PRO A 147 -2.10 -16.99 17.82
C PRO A 147 -3.50 -16.89 17.18
N GLY A 148 -3.81 -17.83 16.30
CA GLY A 148 -5.08 -17.85 15.55
C GLY A 148 -5.06 -17.16 14.19
N ALA A 149 -3.90 -16.69 13.70
CA ALA A 149 -3.80 -16.19 12.33
C ALA A 149 -4.05 -17.32 11.29
N ASP A 150 -4.84 -17.01 10.26
CA ASP A 150 -5.12 -17.93 9.14
C ASP A 150 -3.93 -18.15 8.19
N TYR A 151 -2.78 -17.56 8.50
CA TYR A 151 -1.55 -17.58 7.72
C TYR A 151 -0.34 -17.79 8.63
N VAL A 152 0.75 -18.26 8.02
CA VAL A 152 2.04 -18.48 8.67
C VAL A 152 2.91 -17.25 8.45
N PHE A 153 3.47 -16.69 9.52
CA PHE A 153 4.52 -15.68 9.39
C PHE A 153 5.86 -16.43 9.28
N GLU A 154 6.48 -16.39 8.10
CA GLU A 154 7.75 -17.09 7.87
C GLU A 154 8.88 -16.32 8.51
N ARG A 155 9.54 -16.90 9.51
CA ARG A 155 10.82 -16.38 10.00
C ARG A 155 11.76 -17.50 10.34
N ALA A 156 12.99 -17.35 9.88
CA ALA A 156 14.06 -18.27 10.22
C ALA A 156 14.43 -18.15 11.71
N HIS A 157 14.61 -19.29 12.37
CA HIS A 157 15.10 -19.34 13.74
C HIS A 157 16.58 -18.94 13.85
N GLU A 158 17.35 -19.11 12.76
CA GLU A 158 18.76 -18.74 12.69
C GLU A 158 19.04 -17.88 11.44
N PRO A 159 19.99 -16.92 11.50
CA PRO A 159 20.28 -16.01 10.39
C PRO A 159 20.66 -16.71 9.07
N ARG A 160 21.36 -17.85 9.14
CA ARG A 160 21.79 -18.60 7.93
C ARG A 160 20.65 -19.19 7.11
N TRP A 161 19.45 -19.28 7.71
CA TRP A 161 18.23 -19.78 7.08
C TRP A 161 17.29 -18.64 6.67
N GLU A 162 17.69 -17.39 6.87
CA GLU A 162 16.90 -16.25 6.43
C GLU A 162 16.85 -16.24 4.90
N MET A 163 15.63 -16.11 4.36
CA MET A 163 15.45 -16.08 2.93
C MET A 163 16.02 -14.79 2.35
N LYS A 164 16.70 -14.93 1.22
CA LYS A 164 17.22 -13.80 0.47
C LYS A 164 16.07 -13.03 -0.17
N THR A 165 16.26 -11.73 -0.38
CA THR A 165 15.24 -10.87 -1.02
C THR A 165 14.78 -11.44 -2.35
N TRP A 166 15.70 -11.90 -3.20
CA TRP A 166 15.36 -12.50 -4.50
C TRP A 166 14.60 -13.84 -4.35
N GLU A 167 14.83 -14.61 -3.28
CA GLU A 167 14.10 -15.85 -3.00
C GLU A 167 12.67 -15.54 -2.58
N CYS A 168 12.47 -14.57 -1.69
CA CYS A 168 11.11 -14.15 -1.31
C CYS A 168 10.33 -13.61 -2.51
N LEU A 169 10.98 -12.81 -3.36
CA LEU A 169 10.38 -12.30 -4.59
C LEU A 169 10.11 -13.40 -5.62
N ALA A 170 10.98 -14.41 -5.72
CA ALA A 170 10.71 -15.58 -6.56
C ALA A 170 9.52 -16.39 -6.03
N ALA A 171 9.42 -16.58 -4.71
CA ALA A 171 8.32 -17.29 -4.05
C ALA A 171 6.96 -16.62 -4.29
N THR A 172 6.89 -15.30 -4.23
CA THR A 172 5.63 -14.55 -4.49
C THR A 172 5.30 -14.51 -5.99
N MET A 173 6.30 -14.53 -6.88
CA MET A 173 6.10 -14.52 -8.34
C MET A 173 5.88 -15.91 -8.96
N ALA A 174 6.06 -17.00 -8.20
CA ALA A 174 5.97 -18.38 -8.66
C ALA A 174 4.52 -18.83 -8.96
N SER A 175 3.89 -18.17 -9.93
CA SER A 175 2.53 -18.45 -10.36
C SER A 175 2.50 -19.77 -11.13
N PRO A 176 1.69 -20.77 -10.73
CA PRO A 176 1.72 -22.11 -11.34
C PRO A 176 1.43 -22.14 -12.85
N ARG A 177 0.79 -21.08 -13.39
CA ARG A 177 0.55 -20.94 -14.84
C ARG A 177 1.82 -20.57 -15.61
N TYR A 178 2.76 -19.90 -14.96
CA TYR A 178 3.89 -19.24 -15.59
C TYR A 178 5.23 -19.83 -15.17
N PHE A 179 5.44 -20.07 -13.87
CA PHE A 179 6.71 -20.49 -13.29
C PHE A 179 6.56 -21.73 -12.41
N GLU A 180 7.64 -22.49 -12.29
CA GLU A 180 7.74 -23.60 -11.33
C GLU A 180 7.79 -23.08 -9.88
N PRO A 181 7.29 -23.84 -8.90
CA PRO A 181 7.42 -23.49 -7.49
C PRO A 181 8.87 -23.26 -7.07
N LEU A 182 9.11 -22.27 -6.21
CA LEU A 182 10.43 -22.07 -5.61
C LEU A 182 10.62 -23.08 -4.48
N ASN A 183 11.72 -23.84 -4.52
CA ASN A 183 12.12 -24.67 -3.39
C ASN A 183 13.26 -23.98 -2.64
N ALA A 184 12.99 -23.52 -1.42
CA ALA A 184 13.96 -22.85 -0.55
C ALA A 184 13.90 -23.46 0.85
N HIS A 185 15.07 -23.77 1.42
CA HIS A 185 15.22 -24.31 2.79
C HIS A 185 14.28 -25.52 3.10
N GLY A 186 14.14 -26.45 2.14
CA GLY A 186 13.30 -27.63 2.30
C GLY A 186 11.79 -27.38 2.19
N THR A 187 11.37 -26.15 1.89
CA THR A 187 9.96 -25.78 1.68
C THR A 187 9.73 -25.35 0.24
N SER A 188 8.61 -25.80 -0.34
CA SER A 188 8.16 -25.35 -1.66
C SER A 188 7.21 -24.16 -1.51
N TYR A 189 7.38 -23.12 -2.32
CA TYR A 189 6.61 -21.88 -2.31
C TYR A 189 6.01 -21.61 -3.68
N VAL A 190 4.76 -21.15 -3.69
CA VAL A 190 4.03 -20.71 -4.88
C VAL A 190 3.41 -19.33 -4.65
N ASP A 191 2.99 -18.70 -5.74
CA ASP A 191 2.36 -17.37 -5.72
C ASP A 191 1.19 -17.26 -4.71
N GLY A 192 1.25 -16.19 -3.91
CA GLY A 192 0.26 -15.80 -2.92
C GLY A 192 -1.12 -15.50 -3.50
N GLY A 193 -1.18 -15.07 -4.76
CA GLY A 193 -2.41 -14.81 -5.52
C GLY A 193 -3.38 -15.99 -5.56
N ARG A 194 -2.90 -17.22 -5.33
CA ARG A 194 -3.79 -18.39 -5.19
C ARG A 194 -4.79 -18.27 -4.05
N ARG A 195 -4.41 -17.62 -2.95
CA ARG A 195 -5.14 -17.56 -1.68
C ARG A 195 -5.42 -16.13 -1.22
N CYS A 196 -4.68 -15.13 -1.70
CA CYS A 196 -4.87 -13.71 -1.41
C CYS A 196 -4.73 -12.92 -2.73
N ASN A 197 -5.86 -12.64 -3.37
CA ASN A 197 -5.91 -11.83 -4.59
C ASN A 197 -5.91 -10.32 -4.29
N ASP A 198 -6.33 -9.92 -3.09
CA ASP A 198 -6.18 -8.55 -2.56
C ASP A 198 -5.52 -8.62 -1.19
N SER A 199 -4.45 -7.86 -1.01
CA SER A 199 -3.63 -7.87 0.20
C SER A 199 -4.10 -6.89 1.26
N ALA A 200 -5.22 -6.17 1.05
CA ALA A 200 -5.72 -5.17 1.99
C ALA A 200 -6.05 -5.74 3.39
N ASP A 201 -6.80 -6.86 3.46
CA ASP A 201 -7.11 -7.52 4.73
C ASP A 201 -5.85 -8.01 5.46
N LEU A 202 -4.92 -8.59 4.70
CA LEU A 202 -3.64 -9.02 5.26
C LEU A 202 -2.82 -7.84 5.77
N ALA A 203 -2.78 -6.73 5.03
CA ALA A 203 -2.08 -5.52 5.44
C ALA A 203 -2.66 -4.95 6.73
N ALA A 204 -3.99 -4.93 6.88
CA ALA A 204 -4.65 -4.54 8.12
C ALA A 204 -4.28 -5.47 9.28
N LYS A 205 -4.32 -6.80 9.09
CA LYS A 205 -3.93 -7.79 10.11
C LYS A 205 -2.47 -7.65 10.53
N GLU A 206 -1.57 -7.42 9.57
CA GLU A 206 -0.15 -7.19 9.83
C GLU A 206 0.09 -5.87 10.55
N ALA A 207 -0.62 -4.80 10.17
CA ALA A 207 -0.57 -3.52 10.85
C ALA A 207 -0.97 -3.65 12.33
N SER A 208 -2.12 -4.27 12.63
CA SER A 208 -2.55 -4.49 14.03
C SER A 208 -1.57 -5.37 14.80
N SER A 209 -0.88 -6.29 14.13
CA SER A 209 0.13 -7.16 14.76
C SER A 209 1.45 -6.43 15.04
N LEU A 210 1.80 -5.45 14.20
CA LEU A 210 2.98 -4.60 14.35
C LEU A 210 2.79 -3.51 15.40
N TRP A 211 1.61 -2.90 15.42
CA TRP A 211 1.28 -1.77 16.28
C TRP A 211 0.07 -2.13 17.15
N ARG A 212 0.33 -2.80 18.28
CA ARG A 212 -0.74 -3.29 19.18
C ARG A 212 -1.60 -2.18 19.78
N ASP A 213 -1.04 -0.98 19.92
CA ASP A 213 -1.73 0.18 20.46
C ASP A 213 -2.59 0.90 19.40
N VAL A 214 -2.47 0.49 18.13
CA VAL A 214 -3.20 1.07 17.00
C VAL A 214 -4.26 0.06 16.53
N VAL A 215 -5.54 0.42 16.73
CA VAL A 215 -6.67 -0.45 16.36
C VAL A 215 -6.74 -0.63 14.83
N GLU A 216 -6.68 0.47 14.08
CA GLU A 216 -6.58 0.47 12.61
C GLU A 216 -5.67 1.64 12.17
N PRO A 217 -5.00 1.51 11.02
CA PRO A 217 -4.17 2.58 10.46
C PRO A 217 -5.00 3.81 10.05
N ASP A 218 -4.44 5.01 10.16
CA ASP A 218 -5.11 6.27 9.78
C ASP A 218 -5.56 6.30 8.31
N VAL A 219 -4.80 5.63 7.45
CA VAL A 219 -5.08 5.45 6.02
C VAL A 219 -4.52 4.12 5.53
N SER A 220 -5.29 3.43 4.69
CA SER A 220 -4.92 2.22 3.97
C SER A 220 -5.29 2.38 2.50
N VAL A 221 -4.30 2.28 1.61
CA VAL A 221 -4.50 2.42 0.17
C VAL A 221 -4.26 1.08 -0.50
N SER A 222 -5.30 0.48 -1.09
CA SER A 222 -5.20 -0.71 -1.93
C SER A 222 -5.16 -0.31 -3.40
N LEU A 223 -4.11 -0.74 -4.11
CA LEU A 223 -3.90 -0.44 -5.53
C LEU A 223 -4.18 -1.69 -6.37
N GLY A 224 -4.99 -1.55 -7.42
CA GLY A 224 -5.35 -2.63 -8.33
C GLY A 224 -4.48 -2.68 -9.57
N THR A 225 -4.51 -3.80 -10.27
CA THR A 225 -3.80 -4.03 -11.55
C THR A 225 -4.66 -3.72 -12.77
N CYS A 226 -5.59 -2.77 -12.62
CA CYS A 226 -6.63 -2.39 -13.59
C CYS A 226 -7.70 -3.47 -13.77
N GLN A 227 -8.85 -3.08 -14.33
CA GLN A 227 -9.98 -3.99 -14.53
C GLN A 227 -10.84 -3.57 -15.72
N ASN A 228 -11.68 -4.50 -16.18
CA ASN A 228 -12.89 -4.20 -16.91
C ASN A 228 -14.05 -4.15 -15.90
N GLN A 229 -14.48 -2.96 -15.49
CA GLN A 229 -15.44 -2.83 -14.38
C GLN A 229 -16.79 -3.50 -14.72
N ALA A 230 -17.24 -3.39 -15.97
CA ALA A 230 -18.51 -3.98 -16.40
C ALA A 230 -18.47 -5.51 -16.28
N ALA A 231 -17.46 -6.16 -16.85
CA ALA A 231 -17.28 -7.61 -16.74
C ALA A 231 -17.05 -8.05 -15.28
N THR A 232 -16.27 -7.27 -14.53
CA THR A 232 -15.93 -7.56 -13.13
C THR A 232 -17.14 -7.52 -12.21
N ARG A 233 -18.05 -6.54 -12.37
CA ARG A 233 -19.27 -6.49 -11.55
C ARG A 233 -20.18 -7.69 -11.80
N THR A 234 -20.37 -8.07 -13.06
CA THR A 234 -21.17 -9.24 -13.43
C THR A 234 -20.59 -10.52 -12.83
N GLU A 235 -19.28 -10.71 -12.88
CA GLU A 235 -18.62 -11.92 -12.36
C GLU A 235 -18.44 -11.94 -10.84
N ALA A 236 -18.16 -10.80 -10.21
CA ALA A 236 -18.00 -10.70 -8.76
C ALA A 236 -19.28 -11.07 -8.00
N SER A 237 -20.46 -10.79 -8.58
CA SER A 237 -21.77 -11.17 -8.04
C SER A 237 -22.05 -12.68 -8.02
N ARG A 238 -21.30 -13.48 -8.80
CA ARG A 238 -21.48 -14.93 -8.87
C ARG A 238 -20.81 -15.61 -7.66
N PRO A 239 -21.24 -16.81 -7.23
CA PRO A 239 -20.60 -17.50 -6.10
C PRO A 239 -19.14 -17.88 -6.41
N ALA A 240 -18.29 -17.86 -5.38
CA ALA A 240 -16.90 -18.27 -5.50
C ALA A 240 -16.80 -19.74 -5.93
N ASN A 241 -16.03 -20.02 -6.98
CA ASN A 241 -15.81 -21.37 -7.47
C ASN A 241 -14.35 -21.53 -7.95
N PRO A 242 -13.54 -22.37 -7.30
CA PRO A 242 -12.11 -22.48 -7.60
C PRO A 242 -11.82 -23.04 -9.00
N ILE A 243 -12.69 -23.93 -9.51
CA ILE A 243 -12.57 -24.46 -10.88
C ILE A 243 -12.83 -23.34 -11.89
N ARG A 244 -13.81 -22.49 -11.61
CA ARG A 244 -14.15 -21.34 -12.45
C ARG A 244 -13.04 -20.29 -12.44
N LYS A 245 -12.47 -19.95 -11.28
CA LYS A 245 -11.29 -19.09 -11.15
C LYS A 245 -10.14 -19.60 -12.02
N TRP A 246 -9.83 -20.89 -11.88
CA TRP A 246 -8.75 -21.51 -12.64
C TRP A 246 -8.98 -21.39 -14.16
N ARG A 247 -10.22 -21.63 -14.63
CA ARG A 247 -10.59 -21.48 -16.05
C ARG A 247 -10.52 -20.04 -16.55
N LEU A 248 -10.91 -19.06 -15.73
CA LEU A 248 -10.96 -17.64 -16.11
C LEU A 248 -9.60 -16.97 -16.18
N GLY A 249 -8.51 -17.65 -15.83
CA GLY A 249 -7.20 -17.03 -15.95
C GLY A 249 -7.03 -15.90 -14.93
N GLN A 250 -6.32 -14.87 -15.37
CA GLN A 250 -6.14 -13.59 -14.70
C GLN A 250 -7.46 -12.87 -14.41
N HIS A 251 -8.49 -13.03 -15.25
CA HIS A 251 -9.80 -12.40 -15.01
C HIS A 251 -10.43 -12.94 -13.72
N GLY A 252 -10.30 -14.24 -13.47
CA GLY A 252 -10.75 -14.84 -12.21
C GLY A 252 -10.03 -14.26 -11.00
N ASP A 253 -8.73 -13.97 -11.13
CA ASP A 253 -7.91 -13.38 -10.07
C ASP A 253 -8.35 -11.92 -9.78
N ILE A 254 -8.62 -11.12 -10.81
CA ILE A 254 -9.15 -9.75 -10.69
C ILE A 254 -10.52 -9.75 -10.00
N PHE A 255 -11.43 -10.64 -10.41
CA PHE A 255 -12.78 -10.70 -9.84
C PHE A 255 -12.75 -11.10 -8.36
N GLU A 256 -11.90 -12.06 -8.01
CA GLU A 256 -11.75 -12.43 -6.60
C GLU A 256 -11.05 -11.35 -5.78
N ALA A 257 -10.13 -10.57 -6.36
CA ALA A 257 -9.54 -9.42 -5.69
C ALA A 257 -10.61 -8.38 -5.34
N GLU A 258 -11.49 -8.03 -6.28
CA GLU A 258 -12.57 -7.07 -6.01
C GLU A 258 -13.61 -7.63 -5.02
N ARG A 259 -13.92 -8.93 -5.07
CA ARG A 259 -14.77 -9.56 -4.04
C ARG A 259 -14.12 -9.49 -2.65
N SER A 260 -12.84 -9.83 -2.55
CA SER A 260 -12.06 -9.78 -1.30
C SER A 260 -12.01 -8.36 -0.73
N TRP A 261 -11.83 -7.37 -1.60
CA TRP A 261 -11.89 -5.96 -1.22
C TRP A 261 -13.26 -5.59 -0.61
N GLN A 262 -14.37 -5.99 -1.23
CA GLN A 262 -15.70 -5.69 -0.68
C GLN A 262 -15.91 -6.32 0.70
N HIS A 263 -15.42 -7.54 0.94
CA HIS A 263 -15.47 -8.16 2.27
C HIS A 263 -14.63 -7.40 3.29
N THR A 264 -13.41 -7.00 2.91
CA THR A 264 -12.51 -6.19 3.75
C THR A 264 -13.16 -4.86 4.12
N LYS A 265 -13.75 -4.19 3.12
CA LYS A 265 -14.48 -2.94 3.30
C LYS A 265 -15.68 -3.12 4.22
N ALA A 266 -16.49 -4.16 4.03
CA ALA A 266 -17.64 -4.44 4.89
C ALA A 266 -17.21 -4.72 6.35
N ALA A 267 -16.13 -5.47 6.54
CA ALA A 267 -15.57 -5.75 7.87
C ALA A 267 -15.06 -4.47 8.56
N SER A 268 -14.35 -3.60 7.83
CA SER A 268 -13.87 -2.31 8.37
C SER A 268 -15.00 -1.31 8.63
N MET A 269 -16.05 -1.30 7.79
CA MET A 269 -17.26 -0.48 8.02
C MET A 269 -17.91 -0.82 9.35
N HIS A 270 -17.99 -2.11 9.71
CA HIS A 270 -18.55 -2.56 10.98
C HIS A 270 -17.67 -2.22 12.20
N ARG A 271 -16.34 -2.13 12.02
CA ARG A 271 -15.42 -1.82 13.13
C ARG A 271 -15.30 -0.33 13.40
N LEU A 272 -15.15 0.49 12.34
CA LEU A 272 -14.71 1.90 12.47
C LEU A 272 -15.35 2.84 11.43
N HIS A 273 -16.52 2.50 10.90
CA HIS A 273 -17.20 3.25 9.83
C HIS A 273 -16.38 3.37 8.52
N GLY A 274 -15.41 2.46 8.31
CA GLY A 274 -14.62 2.37 7.07
C GLY A 274 -13.73 3.58 6.79
N LYS A 275 -13.41 4.37 7.82
CA LYS A 275 -12.55 5.55 7.68
C LYS A 275 -11.13 5.13 7.26
N GLY A 276 -10.57 5.86 6.30
CA GLY A 276 -9.19 5.68 5.87
C GLY A 276 -8.93 4.56 4.87
N LEU A 277 -9.90 3.70 4.55
CA LEU A 277 -9.73 2.61 3.59
C LEU A 277 -10.07 3.04 2.16
N ILE A 278 -9.06 3.17 1.30
CA ILE A 278 -9.20 3.68 -0.07
C ILE A 278 -8.74 2.61 -1.08
N ARG A 279 -9.55 2.37 -2.12
CA ARG A 279 -9.21 1.49 -3.26
C ARG A 279 -9.10 2.31 -4.52
N LEU A 280 -7.98 2.15 -5.21
CA LEU A 280 -7.77 2.68 -6.55
C LEU A 280 -7.51 1.53 -7.51
N ASN A 281 -8.52 1.19 -8.31
CA ASN A 281 -8.39 0.22 -9.39
C ASN A 281 -9.02 0.78 -10.67
N VAL A 282 -8.16 1.16 -11.63
CA VAL A 282 -8.56 1.87 -12.85
C VAL A 282 -9.35 0.93 -13.77
N ASP A 283 -10.51 1.41 -14.19
CA ASP A 283 -11.33 0.79 -15.23
C ASP A 283 -10.78 1.16 -16.60
N LEU A 284 -10.44 0.15 -17.39
CA LEU A 284 -9.94 0.30 -18.75
C LEU A 284 -11.06 0.28 -19.80
N GLY A 285 -12.30 -0.04 -19.40
CA GLY A 285 -13.45 -0.26 -20.29
C GLY A 285 -13.40 -1.56 -21.09
N GLU A 286 -12.26 -2.25 -21.05
CA GLU A 286 -12.01 -3.56 -21.66
C GLU A 286 -11.08 -4.37 -20.77
N ASP A 287 -10.92 -5.65 -21.11
CA ASP A 287 -10.08 -6.55 -20.34
C ASP A 287 -8.60 -6.11 -20.37
N PRO A 288 -7.91 -6.10 -19.21
CA PRO A 288 -6.49 -5.77 -19.17
C PRO A 288 -5.68 -6.82 -19.96
N PRO A 289 -4.50 -6.43 -20.47
CA PRO A 289 -3.62 -7.36 -21.18
C PRO A 289 -3.21 -8.53 -20.29
N ALA A 290 -2.89 -9.65 -20.93
CA ALA A 290 -2.47 -10.84 -20.20
C ALA A 290 -1.19 -10.57 -19.38
N GLN A 291 -1.08 -11.17 -18.19
CA GLN A 291 -0.04 -10.85 -17.20
C GLN A 291 1.41 -11.00 -17.73
N ASP A 292 1.65 -11.86 -18.69
CA ASP A 292 2.95 -12.13 -19.31
C ASP A 292 3.23 -11.32 -20.60
N ARG A 293 2.32 -10.44 -21.02
CA ARG A 293 2.44 -9.63 -22.26
C ARG A 293 3.35 -8.42 -22.06
N ARG A 294 4.65 -8.66 -22.12
CA ARG A 294 5.69 -7.62 -21.97
C ARG A 294 5.63 -6.52 -23.04
N ASP A 295 5.21 -6.85 -24.25
CA ASP A 295 5.10 -5.92 -25.39
C ASP A 295 4.00 -4.87 -25.21
N GLU A 296 3.05 -5.11 -24.31
CA GLU A 296 1.91 -4.23 -24.06
C GLU A 296 2.11 -3.33 -22.82
N LEU A 297 3.24 -3.44 -22.12
CA LEU A 297 3.53 -2.66 -20.89
C LEU A 297 3.43 -1.16 -21.12
N GLN A 298 4.09 -0.64 -22.16
CA GLN A 298 4.08 0.79 -22.47
C GLN A 298 2.69 1.28 -22.91
N ALA A 299 1.98 0.45 -23.69
CA ALA A 299 0.61 0.75 -24.12
C ALA A 299 -0.33 0.84 -22.90
N LEU A 300 -0.23 -0.12 -21.97
CA LEU A 300 -0.99 -0.13 -20.72
C LEU A 300 -0.68 1.09 -19.85
N GLN A 301 0.59 1.44 -19.66
CA GLN A 301 0.98 2.64 -18.91
C GLN A 301 0.36 3.92 -19.49
N ASN A 302 0.41 4.08 -20.81
CA ASN A 302 -0.17 5.23 -21.50
C ASN A 302 -1.69 5.29 -21.36
N ARG A 303 -2.36 4.13 -21.44
CA ARG A 303 -3.82 4.03 -21.23
C ARG A 303 -4.20 4.41 -19.81
N VAL A 304 -3.54 3.84 -18.81
CA VAL A 304 -3.78 4.16 -17.40
C VAL A 304 -3.54 5.65 -17.13
N ARG A 305 -2.51 6.26 -17.73
CA ARG A 305 -2.26 7.70 -17.59
C ARG A 305 -3.45 8.53 -18.09
N ARG A 306 -3.99 8.21 -19.28
CA ARG A 306 -5.18 8.89 -19.83
C ARG A 306 -6.40 8.71 -18.95
N CYS A 307 -6.66 7.49 -18.45
CA CYS A 307 -7.78 7.26 -17.53
C CYS A 307 -7.63 8.10 -16.25
N LEU A 308 -6.42 8.21 -15.70
CA LEU A 308 -6.18 8.99 -14.48
C LEU A 308 -6.37 10.50 -14.67
N GLU A 309 -6.36 11.01 -15.91
CA GLU A 309 -6.67 12.41 -16.23
C GLU A 309 -8.19 12.70 -16.13
N GLU A 310 -9.03 11.68 -16.13
CA GLU A 310 -10.48 11.86 -16.02
C GLU A 310 -10.86 12.49 -14.67
N PRO A 311 -11.87 13.40 -14.62
CA PRO A 311 -12.17 14.19 -13.43
C PRO A 311 -12.42 13.36 -12.16
N HIS A 312 -13.03 12.18 -12.30
CA HIS A 312 -13.36 11.34 -11.16
C HIS A 312 -12.12 10.63 -10.59
N TYR A 313 -11.21 10.14 -11.44
CA TYR A 313 -9.94 9.56 -10.98
C TYR A 313 -9.01 10.62 -10.42
N ARG A 314 -8.94 11.80 -11.06
CA ARG A 314 -8.16 12.92 -10.56
C ARG A 314 -8.54 13.29 -9.12
N ARG A 315 -9.84 13.40 -8.83
CA ARG A 315 -10.34 13.64 -7.47
C ARG A 315 -9.93 12.55 -6.46
N VAL A 316 -9.97 11.28 -6.88
CA VAL A 316 -9.54 10.17 -6.01
C VAL A 316 -8.04 10.21 -5.74
N VAL A 317 -7.23 10.48 -6.76
CA VAL A 317 -5.77 10.60 -6.63
C VAL A 317 -5.40 11.80 -5.76
N GLU A 318 -6.04 12.95 -5.98
CA GLU A 318 -5.89 14.15 -5.14
C GLU A 318 -6.27 13.86 -3.69
N HIS A 319 -7.42 13.21 -3.48
CA HIS A 319 -7.85 12.80 -2.15
C HIS A 319 -6.85 11.87 -1.45
N ILE A 320 -6.30 10.86 -2.16
CA ILE A 320 -5.26 9.98 -1.60
C ILE A 320 -4.02 10.78 -1.21
N ALA A 321 -3.51 11.63 -2.11
CA ALA A 321 -2.32 12.44 -1.88
C ALA A 321 -2.49 13.37 -0.67
N HIS A 322 -3.61 14.09 -0.61
CA HIS A 322 -3.92 14.99 0.50
C HIS A 322 -4.15 14.22 1.81
N ARG A 323 -4.81 13.06 1.76
CA ARG A 323 -5.03 12.18 2.93
C ARG A 323 -3.70 11.74 3.52
N LEU A 324 -2.74 11.33 2.69
CA LEU A 324 -1.40 10.95 3.14
C LEU A 324 -0.67 12.14 3.80
N VAL A 325 -0.76 13.34 3.23
CA VAL A 325 -0.18 14.55 3.85
C VAL A 325 -0.85 14.88 5.19
N ALA A 326 -2.17 14.72 5.32
CA ALA A 326 -2.87 14.96 6.57
C ALA A 326 -2.41 14.03 7.70
N THR A 327 -2.06 12.78 7.38
CA THR A 327 -1.53 11.80 8.36
C THR A 327 -0.11 12.10 8.85
N GLU A 328 0.58 13.08 8.25
CA GLU A 328 1.88 13.56 8.75
C GLU A 328 1.76 14.47 9.96
N PHE A 329 0.56 14.90 10.32
CA PHE A 329 0.29 15.76 11.48
C PHE A 329 -0.44 14.99 12.57
N TYR A 330 -0.13 15.32 13.82
CA TYR A 330 -0.79 14.76 15.01
C TYR A 330 -0.88 15.81 16.11
N LEU A 331 -1.78 15.61 17.07
CA LEU A 331 -1.89 16.50 18.23
C LEU A 331 -1.02 15.98 19.38
N GLU A 332 -0.08 16.80 19.84
CA GLU A 332 0.67 16.55 21.06
C GLU A 332 0.03 17.32 22.22
N LEU A 333 -0.37 16.62 23.28
CA LEU A 333 -0.90 17.24 24.51
C LEU A 333 0.26 17.58 25.45
N ARG A 334 0.33 18.82 25.93
CA ARG A 334 1.44 19.30 26.78
C ARG A 334 1.04 19.44 28.24
N SER A 335 -0.10 20.07 28.51
CA SER A 335 -0.56 20.29 29.88
C SER A 335 -2.08 20.40 29.98
N GLN A 336 -2.61 20.04 31.14
CA GLN A 336 -4.01 20.20 31.50
C GLN A 336 -4.10 21.11 32.72
N PHE A 337 -5.03 22.07 32.70
CA PHE A 337 -5.30 22.95 33.82
C PHE A 337 -6.81 23.21 33.92
N LEU A 338 -7.28 23.59 35.11
CA LEU A 338 -8.63 24.08 35.31
C LEU A 338 -8.71 25.52 34.80
N GLY A 339 -9.56 25.76 33.82
CA GLY A 339 -9.88 27.10 33.34
C GLY A 339 -10.82 27.85 34.28
N GLU A 340 -11.15 29.09 33.92
CA GLU A 340 -12.18 29.87 34.60
C GLU A 340 -13.51 29.09 34.57
N HIS A 341 -14.20 29.04 35.72
CA HIS A 341 -15.42 28.24 35.97
C HIS A 341 -15.25 26.72 36.12
N GLY A 342 -14.02 26.21 36.35
CA GLY A 342 -13.80 24.79 36.65
C GLY A 342 -13.87 23.87 35.43
N VAL A 343 -13.86 24.42 34.22
CA VAL A 343 -13.81 23.64 32.97
C VAL A 343 -12.37 23.21 32.71
N PRO A 344 -12.08 21.91 32.51
CA PRO A 344 -10.73 21.48 32.16
C PRO A 344 -10.34 22.00 30.78
N VAL A 345 -9.19 22.69 30.72
CA VAL A 345 -8.59 23.17 29.48
C VAL A 345 -7.29 22.40 29.25
N VAL A 346 -7.15 21.84 28.06
CA VAL A 346 -5.93 21.14 27.65
C VAL A 346 -5.19 22.01 26.66
N LYS A 347 -3.91 22.28 26.93
CA LYS A 347 -3.01 22.90 25.96
C LYS A 347 -2.33 21.80 25.16
N GLY A 348 -2.52 21.85 23.84
CA GLY A 348 -1.83 21.00 22.89
C GLY A 348 -1.18 21.81 21.77
N SER A 349 -0.33 21.18 21.00
CA SER A 349 0.24 21.72 19.76
C SER A 349 0.12 20.69 18.67
N ILE A 350 -0.21 21.14 17.46
CA ILE A 350 -0.17 20.26 16.28
C ILE A 350 1.28 20.11 15.88
N ALA A 351 1.80 18.88 15.96
CA ALA A 351 3.15 18.52 15.62
C ALA A 351 3.18 17.79 14.27
N CYS A 352 4.37 17.74 13.66
CA CYS A 352 4.61 16.95 12.47
C CYS A 352 5.40 15.69 12.84
N ARG A 353 5.09 14.58 12.17
CA ARG A 353 5.81 13.31 12.31
C ARG A 353 7.26 13.40 11.85
N ARG A 354 7.59 14.34 10.95
CA ARG A 354 8.95 14.55 10.47
C ARG A 354 9.71 15.42 11.47
N GLY A 355 10.84 14.90 11.95
CA GLY A 355 11.68 15.60 12.90
C GLY A 355 12.28 16.88 12.32
N ASP A 356 12.56 17.84 13.20
CA ASP A 356 13.22 19.08 12.82
C ASP A 356 14.63 18.81 12.25
N GLY A 357 15.08 19.65 11.32
CA GLY A 357 16.37 19.52 10.63
C GLY A 357 16.39 18.50 9.47
N THR A 358 15.36 17.65 9.35
CA THR A 358 15.32 16.55 8.36
C THR A 358 15.05 17.03 6.94
N ALA A 359 15.53 16.29 5.93
CA ALA A 359 15.25 16.59 4.52
C ALA A 359 13.77 16.34 4.18
N GLU A 360 13.16 15.41 4.89
CA GLU A 360 11.76 15.03 4.79
C GLU A 360 10.82 16.15 5.20
N LEU A 361 11.15 16.90 6.27
CA LEU A 361 10.37 18.06 6.67
C LEU A 361 10.47 19.20 5.64
N ARG A 362 11.64 19.41 5.03
CA ARG A 362 11.78 20.37 3.92
C ARG A 362 10.95 19.96 2.71
N ALA A 363 10.93 18.67 2.38
CA ALA A 363 10.08 18.13 1.32
C ALA A 363 8.60 18.37 1.61
N LEU A 364 8.14 18.15 2.83
CA LEU A 364 6.77 18.44 3.25
C LEU A 364 6.44 19.93 3.11
N GLY A 365 7.37 20.82 3.52
CA GLY A 365 7.24 22.26 3.32
C GLY A 365 7.06 22.64 1.85
N ARG A 366 7.82 22.02 0.94
CA ARG A 366 7.67 22.24 -0.51
C ARG A 366 6.33 21.75 -1.03
N VAL A 367 5.83 20.61 -0.55
CA VAL A 367 4.48 20.12 -0.86
C VAL A 367 3.42 21.14 -0.43
N LEU A 368 3.46 21.62 0.81
CA LEU A 368 2.52 22.64 1.29
C LEU A 368 2.61 23.95 0.50
N ASN A 369 3.83 24.36 0.13
CA ASN A 369 4.04 25.53 -0.72
C ASN A 369 3.42 25.34 -2.12
N HIS A 370 3.56 24.15 -2.71
CA HIS A 370 2.96 23.82 -4.00
C HIS A 370 1.43 23.84 -3.97
N LEU A 371 0.83 23.42 -2.85
CA LEU A 371 -0.62 23.42 -2.64
C LEU A 371 -1.17 24.80 -2.23
N THR A 372 -0.28 25.77 -1.94
CA THR A 372 -0.66 27.15 -1.64
C THR A 372 -0.82 27.93 -2.95
N HIS A 373 -1.90 28.67 -3.10
CA HIS A 373 -2.15 29.51 -4.27
C HIS A 373 -2.88 30.80 -3.87
N ASP A 374 -2.99 31.75 -4.80
CA ASP A 374 -3.63 33.03 -4.54
C ASP A 374 -5.05 32.83 -3.97
N GLY A 375 -5.27 33.29 -2.73
CA GLY A 375 -6.54 33.16 -2.03
C GLY A 375 -6.71 31.91 -1.14
N PHE A 376 -5.72 31.02 -1.06
CA PHE A 376 -5.78 29.85 -0.18
C PHE A 376 -4.45 29.57 0.54
N GLU A 377 -4.50 29.54 1.86
CA GLU A 377 -3.43 29.01 2.71
C GLU A 377 -3.92 27.75 3.43
N PRO A 378 -3.14 26.64 3.45
CA PRO A 378 -3.48 25.45 4.21
C PRO A 378 -3.78 25.75 5.68
N TYR A 379 -4.79 25.10 6.26
CA TYR A 379 -5.15 25.32 7.65
C TYR A 379 -5.72 24.09 8.33
N PHE A 380 -5.55 24.02 9.64
CA PHE A 380 -6.25 23.07 10.50
C PHE A 380 -7.54 23.68 11.01
N LEU A 381 -8.61 22.90 10.98
CA LEU A 381 -9.91 23.22 11.58
C LEU A 381 -10.17 22.25 12.73
N ILE A 382 -10.36 22.82 13.91
CA ILE A 382 -10.68 22.08 15.14
C ILE A 382 -12.14 22.34 15.46
N ARG A 383 -12.90 21.26 15.61
CA ARG A 383 -14.34 21.33 15.90
C ARG A 383 -14.80 20.17 16.80
N PRO A 384 -15.87 20.35 17.59
CA PRO A 384 -16.52 19.26 18.28
C PRO A 384 -17.02 18.17 17.33
N TRP A 385 -16.97 16.91 17.78
CA TRP A 385 -17.47 15.74 17.06
C TRP A 385 -18.45 14.95 17.94
N PRO A 386 -19.62 14.53 17.42
CA PRO A 386 -20.13 14.74 16.06
C PRO A 386 -20.92 16.06 15.89
N GLY A 387 -20.72 16.77 14.77
CA GLY A 387 -21.66 17.77 14.26
C GLY A 387 -21.84 19.08 15.03
N GLY A 388 -20.99 19.41 16.01
CA GLY A 388 -21.09 20.68 16.73
C GLY A 388 -20.52 21.85 15.94
N THR A 389 -21.35 22.86 15.64
CA THR A 389 -20.95 24.14 15.03
C THR A 389 -20.70 25.24 16.07
N SER A 390 -20.84 24.94 17.36
CA SER A 390 -20.84 25.94 18.44
C SER A 390 -19.52 26.69 18.60
N PHE A 391 -18.40 26.04 18.31
CA PHE A 391 -17.09 26.69 18.21
C PHE A 391 -16.21 25.98 17.19
N HIS A 392 -15.47 26.76 16.40
CA HIS A 392 -14.43 26.23 15.53
C HIS A 392 -13.15 27.05 15.70
N PHE A 393 -12.01 26.37 15.83
CA PHE A 393 -10.71 27.03 15.91
C PHE A 393 -9.93 26.75 14.64
N ARG A 394 -9.52 27.81 13.95
CA ARG A 394 -8.73 27.72 12.71
C ARG A 394 -7.27 28.04 13.01
N VAL A 395 -6.38 27.13 12.63
CA VAL A 395 -4.93 27.35 12.68
C VAL A 395 -4.36 27.33 11.28
N THR A 396 -4.05 28.51 10.76
CA THR A 396 -3.46 28.64 9.42
C THR A 396 -1.97 28.29 9.44
N ILE A 397 -1.55 27.51 8.46
CA ILE A 397 -0.15 27.27 8.12
C ILE A 397 0.26 28.39 7.18
N THR A 398 0.66 29.52 7.76
CA THR A 398 0.97 30.73 6.98
C THR A 398 2.17 30.51 6.07
N THR A 399 2.24 31.28 4.99
CA THR A 399 3.37 31.28 4.05
C THR A 399 4.73 31.43 4.76
N LYS A 400 4.80 32.22 5.85
CA LYS A 400 6.01 32.35 6.69
C LYS A 400 6.40 31.03 7.36
N LYS A 401 5.43 30.26 7.87
CA LYS A 401 5.68 28.93 8.47
C LYS A 401 6.15 27.94 7.41
N ILE A 402 5.51 27.95 6.24
CA ILE A 402 5.90 27.11 5.10
C ILE A 402 7.35 27.43 4.67
N ALA A 403 7.72 28.71 4.59
CA ALA A 403 9.09 29.12 4.29
C ALA A 403 10.10 28.62 5.33
N ARG A 404 9.77 28.66 6.63
CA ARG A 404 10.61 28.05 7.69
C ARG A 404 10.73 26.54 7.55
N MET A 405 9.66 25.83 7.16
CA MET A 405 9.74 24.39 6.89
C MET A 405 10.70 24.11 5.72
N VAL A 406 10.65 24.90 4.66
CA VAL A 406 11.49 24.71 3.46
C VAL A 406 12.96 25.05 3.73
N ASN A 407 13.22 26.19 4.37
CA ASN A 407 14.58 26.71 4.54
C ASN A 407 15.25 26.09 5.77
N ASP A 408 14.58 26.16 6.92
CA ASP A 408 15.16 25.82 8.22
C ASP A 408 14.84 24.39 8.65
N ALA A 409 13.90 23.71 7.97
CA ALA A 409 13.36 22.40 8.38
C ALA A 409 12.81 22.45 9.81
N VAL A 410 11.99 23.45 10.11
CA VAL A 410 11.34 23.61 11.41
C VAL A 410 9.84 23.79 11.25
N PHE A 411 9.05 23.02 12.01
CA PHE A 411 7.59 23.18 12.07
C PHE A 411 7.14 23.49 13.50
N GLU A 412 7.03 24.79 13.79
CA GLU A 412 6.49 25.28 15.06
C GLU A 412 5.04 25.74 14.90
N GLN A 413 4.17 25.23 15.78
CA GLN A 413 2.79 25.69 15.90
C GLN A 413 2.54 26.28 17.29
N PRO A 414 1.70 27.32 17.39
CA PRO A 414 1.34 27.88 18.69
C PRO A 414 0.61 26.85 19.54
N HIS A 415 0.71 26.98 20.85
CA HIS A 415 -0.11 26.20 21.76
C HIS A 415 -1.58 26.59 21.61
N ILE A 416 -2.40 25.60 21.33
CA ILE A 416 -3.83 25.75 21.12
C ILE A 416 -4.53 25.40 22.43
N PRO A 417 -5.27 26.34 23.04
CA PRO A 417 -6.12 26.02 24.17
C PRO A 417 -7.35 25.25 23.67
N LEU A 418 -7.44 23.97 24.02
CA LEU A 418 -8.59 23.13 23.75
C LEU A 418 -9.49 23.15 24.98
N ARG A 419 -10.58 23.92 24.88
CA ARG A 419 -11.64 23.94 25.89
C ARG A 419 -12.46 22.67 25.77
N LEU A 420 -12.48 21.87 26.82
CA LEU A 420 -13.31 20.68 26.90
C LEU A 420 -14.64 21.09 27.52
N GLU A 421 -15.48 21.79 26.76
CA GLU A 421 -16.82 22.20 27.22
C GLU A 421 -17.67 20.98 27.60
N ASP A 422 -17.40 19.83 26.98
CA ASP A 422 -18.00 18.55 27.31
C ASP A 422 -16.88 17.50 27.37
N ALA A 423 -16.54 17.01 28.56
CA ALA A 423 -15.52 15.97 28.77
C ALA A 423 -15.84 14.66 28.02
N GLN A 424 -17.08 14.49 27.56
CA GLN A 424 -17.57 13.35 26.79
C GLN A 424 -17.58 13.57 25.27
N ARG A 425 -17.37 14.80 24.76
CA ARG A 425 -17.39 15.06 23.31
C ARG A 425 -16.01 14.86 22.71
N ASN A 426 -15.96 14.06 21.65
CA ASN A 426 -14.76 13.90 20.84
C ASN A 426 -14.45 15.22 20.12
N ILE A 427 -13.18 15.44 19.79
CA ILE A 427 -12.76 16.55 18.95
C ILE A 427 -12.35 15.97 17.59
N SER A 428 -12.60 16.72 16.52
CA SER A 428 -12.08 16.47 15.18
C SER A 428 -11.10 17.56 14.83
N ILE A 429 -9.91 17.18 14.38
CA ILE A 429 -8.92 18.10 13.82
C ILE A 429 -8.72 17.69 12.36
N ASN A 430 -9.11 18.57 11.45
CA ASN A 430 -9.08 18.30 10.03
C ASN A 430 -8.17 19.32 9.33
N LEU A 431 -7.29 18.83 8.46
CA LEU A 431 -6.45 19.63 7.59
C LEU A 431 -7.18 19.92 6.29
N PHE A 432 -7.14 21.17 5.85
CA PHE A 432 -7.60 21.61 4.55
C PHE A 432 -6.38 21.94 3.69
N LEU A 433 -6.30 21.29 2.53
CA LEU A 433 -5.21 21.45 1.56
C LEU A 433 -5.68 22.05 0.23
N SER A 434 -6.99 22.13 0.01
CA SER A 434 -7.58 22.85 -1.11
C SER A 434 -8.83 23.61 -0.67
N ALA A 435 -9.16 24.70 -1.37
CA ALA A 435 -10.42 25.42 -1.20
C ALA A 435 -11.65 24.55 -1.53
N GLN A 436 -11.46 23.49 -2.33
CA GLN A 436 -12.48 22.54 -2.73
C GLN A 436 -12.00 21.11 -2.44
N ASP A 437 -11.95 20.71 -1.17
CA ASP A 437 -11.56 19.34 -0.78
C ASP A 437 -12.59 18.24 -1.16
N GLY A 438 -13.45 18.52 -2.14
CA GLY A 438 -14.19 17.56 -2.98
C GLY A 438 -14.85 16.40 -2.23
N LEU A 439 -14.15 15.27 -2.19
CA LEU A 439 -14.61 14.01 -1.58
C LEU A 439 -14.72 14.07 -0.04
N GLU A 440 -14.01 15.01 0.60
CA GLU A 440 -14.08 15.27 2.05
C GLU A 440 -14.38 16.77 2.28
N PRO A 441 -15.64 17.21 2.14
CA PRO A 441 -16.02 18.62 2.30
C PRO A 441 -15.78 19.15 3.72
N ASN A 442 -15.56 18.25 4.67
CA ASN A 442 -15.28 18.52 6.06
C ASN A 442 -13.78 18.64 6.38
N GLY A 443 -12.91 18.51 5.39
CA GLY A 443 -11.45 18.45 5.55
C GLY A 443 -10.97 17.07 5.98
N LEU A 444 -9.66 16.87 5.87
CA LEU A 444 -9.01 15.56 6.05
C LEU A 444 -8.56 15.38 7.49
N PRO A 445 -9.02 14.37 8.24
CA PRO A 445 -8.60 14.20 9.63
C PRO A 445 -7.09 14.01 9.77
N ILE A 446 -6.47 14.63 10.76
CA ILE A 446 -5.07 14.34 11.09
C ILE A 446 -4.95 12.97 11.80
N SER A 447 -3.73 12.47 12.02
CA SER A 447 -3.49 11.18 12.68
C SER A 447 -4.16 11.10 14.06
N ASP A 448 -4.74 9.95 14.40
CA ASP A 448 -5.52 9.67 15.63
C ASP A 448 -6.88 10.39 15.78
N PHE A 449 -7.32 11.22 14.81
CA PHE A 449 -8.58 11.98 14.92
C PHE A 449 -9.71 11.43 14.05
N PRO A 450 -10.99 11.50 14.51
CA PRO A 450 -11.48 12.14 15.73
C PRO A 450 -11.28 11.30 17.00
N ARG A 451 -10.99 11.97 18.13
CA ARG A 451 -10.67 11.32 19.42
C ARG A 451 -11.14 12.14 20.62
N GLY A 452 -11.45 11.44 21.71
CA GLY A 452 -11.68 12.04 23.03
C GLY A 452 -10.34 12.43 23.67
N ILE A 453 -10.23 13.70 24.08
CA ILE A 453 -8.97 14.28 24.61
C ILE A 453 -8.80 14.02 26.11
N VAL A 454 -9.89 13.65 26.81
CA VAL A 454 -9.85 13.38 28.25
C VAL A 454 -9.29 11.98 28.51
N ARG A 455 -8.07 11.92 29.06
CA ARG A 455 -7.69 10.79 29.91
C ARG A 455 -8.36 11.02 31.25
N LEU A 456 -9.42 10.26 31.56
CA LEU A 456 -9.76 10.08 32.96
C LEU A 456 -8.51 9.46 33.62
N PRO A 457 -8.06 9.94 34.79
CA PRO A 457 -7.07 9.18 35.55
C PRO A 457 -7.62 7.76 35.70
N SER A 458 -6.92 6.79 35.14
CA SER A 458 -7.12 5.39 35.47
C SER A 458 -7.08 5.27 36.99
N ASP A 459 -7.96 4.45 37.55
CA ASP A 459 -7.97 4.01 38.95
C ASP A 459 -6.67 3.25 39.32
N GLU A 460 -5.53 3.92 39.25
CA GLU A 460 -4.34 3.57 40.02
C GLU A 460 -4.50 4.18 41.41
N MET A 461 -5.56 3.79 42.12
CA MET A 461 -5.76 3.95 43.57
C MET A 461 -6.89 3.01 44.05
N CYS A 462 -6.75 1.71 43.75
CA CYS A 462 -7.27 0.68 44.65
C CYS A 462 -6.04 0.03 45.30
N GLY A 463 -5.88 0.33 46.59
CA GLY A 463 -4.64 0.16 47.31
C GLY A 463 -4.25 -1.29 47.58
N ASN A 464 -2.95 -1.46 47.76
CA ASN A 464 -2.43 -2.34 48.80
C ASN A 464 -3.00 -1.86 50.15
N ILE A 465 -3.93 -2.64 50.74
CA ILE A 465 -3.90 -3.07 52.15
C ILE A 465 -4.54 -4.45 52.20
#